data_AF-A0A6N0DRF1-F1
#
_entry.id   AF-A0A6N0DRF1-F1
#
_cell.length_a   1.000
_cell.length_b   1.000
_cell.length_c   1.000
_cell.angle_alpha   90.00
_cell.angle_beta   90.00
_cell.angle_gamma   90.00
#
_symmetry.space_group_name_H-M   'P 1'
#
loop_
_entity.id
_entity.type
_entity.pdbx_description
1 polymer ?
#
loop_
_entity_poly.entity_id
_entity_poly.type
_entity_poly.pdbx_seq_one_letter_code
_entity_poly.pdbx_strand_id
1 'polypeptide(L)'
;MGAGEGKSDKAGSIEAINGEIGIAIGDQLKVSIFMEYGSGNGLGTKNQGVLPALVERPDLSGDYTVDERGMVFLPIAGPLYAAGSSLPELAGRIEKAYARQQEAPMRAGVQILDRQPIYVTGSIPTPAVLKYTPGMTVLQAALLAGAGRGTLADDQAYRSLDITRERERVKQSSDRLAKALALRAVLIAERDGKTPSVPLSLSQVAQSQASTLLAEASRLRDAEHRKVSEEVNAVDATLKGMNDELSLMRDNVARTSDWIGNLEDRVQSLESMFKRGNLSSLTMYTARNDLVSAQERLHDTKANIARLERDIAQAHASKTQLLINETFQREQAIQDVDDVIRQEEITQSTMGLLTQRVTAIGEAPIGRPKYQLVRQTAEGPKQWSADEGSILQPGDILKIIGVPSEKLTDRGP
;
A
#
# COMPACT_ATOMS: atom_id res chain seq x y z
N MET A 1 -44.19 61.63 19.87
CA MET A 1 -44.22 61.05 21.23
C MET A 1 -44.23 59.54 21.09
N GLY A 2 -43.25 58.76 21.51
CA GLY A 2 -41.98 59.05 22.15
C GLY A 2 -40.96 57.99 21.72
N ALA A 3 -39.71 58.42 21.59
CA ALA A 3 -38.55 57.57 21.42
C ALA A 3 -38.25 56.88 22.76
N GLY A 4 -38.02 55.57 22.73
CA GLY A 4 -37.50 54.80 23.86
C GLY A 4 -36.07 54.37 23.55
N GLU A 5 -35.12 55.16 24.00
CA GLU A 5 -33.69 54.87 24.00
C GLU A 5 -33.39 53.67 24.92
N GLY A 6 -32.95 52.55 24.34
CA GLY A 6 -32.38 51.43 25.07
C GLY A 6 -30.87 51.60 25.20
N LYS A 7 -30.44 52.16 26.34
CA LYS A 7 -29.05 52.33 26.75
C LYS A 7 -28.23 51.05 26.58
N SER A 8 -27.13 51.18 25.85
CA SER A 8 -25.96 50.34 26.02
C SER A 8 -25.29 50.72 27.34
N ASP A 9 -25.14 49.80 28.27
CA ASP A 9 -24.14 49.92 29.33
C ASP A 9 -23.40 48.58 29.45
N LYS A 10 -22.21 48.57 28.84
CA LYS A 10 -21.11 47.68 29.14
C LYS A 10 -20.66 47.93 30.58
N ALA A 11 -20.67 46.90 31.41
CA ALA A 11 -19.65 46.63 32.42
C ALA A 11 -20.01 45.33 33.14
N GLY A 12 -19.97 44.21 32.43
CA GLY A 12 -19.84 42.90 33.08
C GLY A 12 -18.47 42.87 33.72
N SER A 13 -18.46 42.88 35.06
CA SER A 13 -17.28 42.74 35.91
C SER A 13 -16.40 41.61 35.40
N ILE A 14 -15.25 41.98 34.83
CA ILE A 14 -14.16 41.04 34.57
C ILE A 14 -13.60 40.71 35.95
N GLU A 15 -14.12 39.66 36.59
CA GLU A 15 -13.38 39.00 37.66
C GLU A 15 -12.08 38.52 37.03
N ALA A 16 -10.99 39.19 37.38
CA ALA A 16 -9.65 38.76 37.05
C ALA A 16 -9.45 37.38 37.70
N ILE A 17 -9.63 36.31 36.93
CA ILE A 17 -9.21 34.95 37.28
C ILE A 17 -7.69 34.90 37.15
N ASN A 18 -6.99 35.66 38.01
CA ASN A 18 -5.62 35.35 38.40
C ASN A 18 -5.71 34.42 39.61
N GLY A 19 -6.25 33.22 39.36
CA GLY A 19 -6.15 32.14 40.32
C GLY A 19 -4.74 31.57 40.25
N GLU A 20 -3.80 32.14 41.01
CA GLU A 20 -2.58 31.41 41.34
C GLU A 20 -3.01 30.08 41.95
N ILE A 21 -2.80 28.99 41.21
CA ILE A 21 -3.10 27.65 41.72
C ILE A 21 -2.17 27.44 42.90
N GLY A 22 -2.76 27.56 44.10
CA GLY A 22 -2.09 27.30 45.36
C GLY A 22 -1.41 25.93 45.36
N ILE A 23 -0.53 25.75 46.34
CA ILE A 23 0.22 24.50 46.48
C ILE A 23 -0.76 23.32 46.58
N ALA A 24 -0.55 22.29 45.77
CA ALA A 24 -1.40 21.10 45.72
C ALA A 24 -0.77 19.92 46.48
N ILE A 25 -1.59 18.92 46.80
CA ILE A 25 -1.14 17.67 47.43
C ILE A 25 -0.17 16.96 46.45
N GLY A 26 0.99 16.54 46.97
CA GLY A 26 2.04 15.90 46.18
C GLY A 26 2.93 16.84 45.35
N ASP A 27 2.77 18.17 45.47
CA ASP A 27 3.73 19.12 44.90
C ASP A 27 5.09 18.98 45.64
N GLN A 28 6.18 19.06 44.87
CA GLN A 28 7.54 19.13 45.41
C GLN A 28 7.95 20.59 45.54
N LEU A 29 8.28 21.00 46.76
CA LEU A 29 8.64 22.35 47.12
C LEU A 29 10.11 22.42 47.50
N LYS A 30 10.84 23.38 46.94
CA LYS A 30 12.13 23.80 47.45
C LYS A 30 11.92 24.91 48.46
N VAL A 31 12.36 24.68 49.70
CA VAL A 31 12.32 25.67 50.77
C VAL A 31 13.74 26.08 51.07
N SER A 32 14.05 27.37 50.88
CA SER A 32 15.33 27.96 51.25
C SER A 32 15.15 28.86 52.46
N ILE A 33 15.87 28.57 53.54
CA ILE A 33 15.77 29.31 54.80
C ILE A 33 17.04 30.11 55.01
N PHE A 34 16.85 31.36 55.35
CA PHE A 34 17.93 32.29 55.57
C PHE A 34 17.83 32.91 56.96
N MET A 35 18.98 33.04 57.62
CA MET A 35 19.09 33.70 58.91
C MET A 35 19.59 35.14 58.72
N GLU A 36 18.93 36.09 59.37
CA GLU A 36 19.35 37.48 59.37
C GLU A 36 20.36 37.69 60.50
N TYR A 37 21.62 37.94 60.16
CA TYR A 37 22.60 38.36 61.16
C TYR A 37 22.50 39.87 61.35
N GLY A 38 22.18 40.29 62.58
CA GLY A 38 22.24 41.69 62.96
C GLY A 38 23.67 42.22 62.79
N SER A 39 23.81 43.35 62.10
CA SER A 39 25.08 44.09 62.02
C SER A 39 25.44 44.61 63.42
N GLY A 40 26.22 43.81 64.15
CA GLY A 40 26.64 44.10 65.51
C GLY A 40 28.15 43.93 65.64
N ASN A 41 28.93 44.90 65.15
CA ASN A 41 30.19 45.16 65.83
C ASN A 41 29.78 45.78 67.18
N GLY A 42 30.09 45.11 68.29
CA GLY A 42 29.67 45.43 69.66
C GLY A 42 30.19 46.76 70.24
N LEU A 43 30.10 47.86 69.48
CA LEU A 43 30.42 49.22 69.85
C LEU A 43 29.27 50.11 69.35
N GLY A 44 28.58 50.76 70.28
CA GLY A 44 27.30 51.44 70.09
C GLY A 44 27.32 52.67 69.18
N THR A 45 27.47 52.47 67.86
CA THR A 45 27.18 53.49 66.85
C THR A 45 26.30 52.91 65.75
N LYS A 46 25.09 53.46 65.62
CA LYS A 46 24.15 53.18 64.52
C LYS A 46 24.77 53.60 63.18
N ASN A 47 25.38 52.67 62.46
CA ASN A 47 25.62 52.86 61.03
C ASN A 47 24.37 52.42 60.26
N GLN A 48 23.55 53.41 59.88
CA GLN A 48 22.51 53.24 58.86
C GLN A 48 23.20 53.12 57.50
N GLY A 49 23.27 51.93 56.93
CA GLY A 49 23.80 51.74 55.57
C GLY A 49 24.41 50.38 55.23
N VAL A 50 24.35 49.38 56.11
CA VAL A 50 24.81 48.02 55.79
C VAL A 50 23.58 47.11 55.73
N LEU A 51 23.33 46.52 54.56
CA LEU A 51 22.28 45.51 54.37
C LEU A 51 22.54 44.33 55.33
N PRO A 52 21.52 43.78 56.00
CA PRO A 52 21.70 42.60 56.83
C PRO A 52 22.29 41.47 55.97
N ALA A 53 23.34 40.81 56.47
CA ALA A 53 23.92 39.67 55.78
C ALA A 53 22.94 38.50 55.92
N LEU A 54 22.34 38.11 54.79
CA LEU A 54 21.42 36.99 54.71
C LEU A 54 22.23 35.73 54.43
N VAL A 55 22.32 34.83 55.42
CA VAL A 55 23.08 33.57 55.29
C VAL A 55 22.10 32.42 55.16
N GLU A 56 22.20 31.66 54.06
CA GLU A 56 21.39 30.45 53.88
C GLU A 56 21.79 29.39 54.93
N ARG A 57 20.79 28.73 55.50
CA ARG A 57 20.97 27.61 56.42
C ARG A 57 20.71 26.31 55.67
N PRO A 58 21.74 25.68 55.06
CA PRO A 58 21.56 24.44 54.29
C PRO A 58 21.03 23.29 55.16
N ASP A 59 21.24 23.33 56.48
CA ASP A 59 20.70 22.34 57.41
C ASP A 59 19.16 22.39 57.55
N LEU A 60 18.54 23.53 57.17
CA LEU A 60 17.10 23.77 57.27
C LEU A 60 16.46 23.92 55.88
N SER A 61 17.24 24.34 54.88
CA SER A 61 16.84 24.35 53.47
C SER A 61 16.78 22.94 52.90
N GLY A 62 15.85 22.68 52.00
CA GLY A 62 15.73 21.38 51.35
C GLY A 62 14.53 21.27 50.43
N ASP A 63 14.38 20.08 49.85
CA ASP A 63 13.25 19.72 49.01
C ASP A 63 12.25 18.91 49.84
N TYR A 64 11.00 19.37 49.87
CA TYR A 64 9.94 18.83 50.70
C TYR A 64 8.71 18.53 49.85
N THR A 65 8.05 17.41 50.11
CA THR A 65 6.81 17.04 49.41
C THR A 65 5.61 17.33 50.30
N VAL A 66 4.53 17.83 49.70
CA VAL A 66 3.25 18.02 50.38
C VAL A 66 2.57 16.66 50.55
N ASP A 67 2.30 16.27 51.79
CA ASP A 67 1.68 15.00 52.13
C ASP A 67 0.18 14.94 51.78
N GLU A 68 -0.43 13.76 51.92
CA GLU A 68 -1.86 13.52 51.66
C GLU A 68 -2.81 14.37 52.52
N ARG A 69 -2.32 14.87 53.66
CA ARG A 69 -3.07 15.76 54.56
C ARG A 69 -2.86 17.24 54.22
N GLY A 70 -2.13 17.54 53.14
CA GLY A 70 -1.82 18.90 52.70
C GLY A 70 -0.76 19.59 53.54
N MET A 71 0.01 18.84 54.33
CA MET A 71 1.04 19.34 55.21
C MET A 71 2.43 19.11 54.63
N VAL A 72 3.35 20.01 54.98
CA VAL A 72 4.78 19.90 54.69
C VAL A 72 5.49 19.79 56.02
N PHE A 73 6.31 18.75 56.17
CA PHE A 73 7.09 18.53 57.37
C PHE A 73 8.46 19.20 57.23
N LEU A 74 8.71 20.22 58.07
CA LEU A 74 9.98 20.92 58.11
C LEU A 74 10.75 20.53 59.39
N PRO A 75 12.07 20.29 59.32
CA PRO A 75 12.89 20.03 60.50
C PRO A 75 12.76 21.17 61.51
N ILE A 76 12.63 20.85 62.80
CA ILE A 76 12.51 21.83 63.91
C ILE A 76 11.16 22.59 63.93
N ALA A 77 10.63 23.03 62.79
CA ALA A 77 9.36 23.73 62.69
C ALA A 77 8.12 22.81 62.76
N GLY A 78 8.28 21.52 62.43
CA GLY A 78 7.20 20.53 62.46
C GLY A 78 6.27 20.60 61.24
N PRO A 79 5.08 19.97 61.32
CA PRO A 79 4.13 19.95 60.20
C PRO A 79 3.44 21.31 60.02
N LEU A 80 3.49 21.84 58.80
CA LEU A 80 2.83 23.10 58.42
C LEU A 80 1.85 22.86 57.28
N TYR A 81 0.67 23.47 57.37
CA TYR A 81 -0.33 23.38 56.31
C TYR A 81 0.11 24.20 55.09
N ALA A 82 0.26 23.51 53.95
CA ALA A 82 0.75 24.06 52.69
C ALA A 82 -0.32 24.03 51.60
N ALA A 83 -1.15 22.98 51.55
CA ALA A 83 -2.17 22.82 50.52
C ALA A 83 -3.14 24.01 50.48
N GLY A 84 -3.43 24.51 49.27
CA GLY A 84 -4.32 25.65 49.05
C GLY A 84 -3.77 27.01 49.48
N SER A 85 -2.54 27.08 50.00
CA SER A 85 -1.89 28.34 50.36
C SER A 85 -1.11 28.90 49.18
N SER A 86 -1.03 30.22 49.07
CA SER A 86 -0.13 30.88 48.12
C SER A 86 1.33 30.70 48.55
N LEU A 87 2.28 30.78 47.61
CA LEU A 87 3.71 30.66 47.92
C LEU A 87 4.18 31.68 48.99
N PRO A 88 3.77 32.96 48.94
CA PRO A 88 4.13 33.94 49.96
C PRO A 88 3.50 33.65 51.33
N GLU A 89 2.28 33.11 51.37
CA GLU A 89 1.62 32.75 52.62
C GLU A 89 2.34 31.60 53.32
N LEU A 90 2.73 30.57 52.57
CA LEU A 90 3.49 29.47 53.14
C LEU A 90 4.86 29.95 53.64
N ALA A 91 5.56 30.78 52.85
CA ALA A 91 6.81 31.40 53.26
C ALA A 91 6.66 32.15 54.59
N GLY A 92 5.64 33.01 54.72
CA GLY A 92 5.37 33.73 55.97
C GLY A 92 5.01 32.84 57.16
N ARG A 93 4.34 31.69 56.93
CA ARG A 93 4.08 30.70 58.00
C ARG A 93 5.36 29.99 58.44
N ILE A 94 6.23 29.64 57.49
CA ILE A 94 7.53 29.04 57.74
C ILE A 94 8.39 30.01 58.56
N GLU A 95 8.49 31.28 58.14
CA GLU A 95 9.23 32.32 58.88
C GLU A 95 8.76 32.44 60.33
N LYS A 96 7.45 32.49 60.57
CA LYS A 96 6.87 32.55 61.93
C LYS A 96 7.09 31.27 62.74
N ALA A 97 7.10 30.11 62.10
CA ALA A 97 7.33 28.84 62.77
C ALA A 97 8.78 28.73 63.26
N TYR A 98 9.73 29.06 62.38
CA TYR A 98 11.15 29.04 62.72
C TYR A 98 11.58 30.18 63.65
N ALA A 99 11.04 31.39 63.49
CA ALA A 99 11.34 32.51 64.38
C ALA A 99 10.91 32.24 65.84
N ARG A 100 9.84 31.46 66.05
CA ARG A 100 9.41 31.03 67.39
C ARG A 100 10.32 29.98 68.02
N GLN A 101 10.92 29.11 67.22
CA GLN A 101 11.75 28.00 67.72
C GLN A 101 13.22 28.39 67.90
N GLN A 102 13.72 29.33 67.08
CA GLN A 102 15.14 29.71 67.05
C GLN A 102 15.41 31.09 67.67
N GLU A 103 14.37 31.78 68.17
CA GLU A 103 14.43 33.11 68.78
C GLU A 103 15.14 34.18 67.92
N ALA A 104 15.20 33.99 66.60
CA ALA A 104 15.90 34.86 65.66
C ALA A 104 15.05 35.15 64.42
N PRO A 105 15.15 36.36 63.83
CA PRO A 105 14.49 36.65 62.56
C PRO A 105 15.03 35.76 61.45
N MET A 106 14.13 35.03 60.78
CA MET A 106 14.43 34.19 59.63
C MET A 106 13.60 34.60 58.43
N ARG A 107 14.16 34.42 57.23
CA ARG A 107 13.48 34.60 55.95
C ARG A 107 13.35 33.26 55.24
N ALA A 108 12.21 33.02 54.60
CA ALA A 108 11.98 31.78 53.86
C ALA A 108 11.60 32.09 52.40
N GLY A 109 12.27 31.41 51.47
CA GLY A 109 11.87 31.34 50.07
C GLY A 109 11.23 29.98 49.79
N VAL A 110 10.09 29.96 49.09
CA VAL A 110 9.42 28.72 48.68
C VAL A 110 9.22 28.74 47.17
N GLN A 111 9.64 27.67 46.50
CA GLN A 111 9.46 27.49 45.06
C GLN A 111 8.93 26.08 44.76
N ILE A 112 8.07 25.95 43.75
CA ILE A 112 7.58 24.65 43.27
C ILE A 112 8.59 24.09 42.27
N LEU A 113 9.15 22.91 42.54
CA LEU A 113 10.11 22.21 41.67
C LEU A 113 9.41 21.37 40.62
N ASP A 114 8.46 20.54 41.05
CA ASP A 114 7.67 19.70 40.16
C ASP A 114 6.28 19.48 40.74
N ARG A 115 5.31 19.29 39.84
CA ARG A 115 3.92 18.98 40.20
C ARG A 115 3.56 17.59 39.69
N GLN A 116 2.56 16.96 40.30
CA GLN A 116 2.10 15.65 39.85
C GLN A 116 1.66 15.67 38.37
N PRO A 117 2.08 14.69 37.55
CA PRO A 117 1.65 14.60 36.16
C PRO A 117 0.17 14.28 36.05
N ILE A 118 -0.41 14.55 34.88
CA ILE A 118 -1.77 14.13 34.53
C ILE A 118 -1.72 12.82 33.75
N TYR A 119 -2.78 12.02 33.85
CA TYR A 119 -2.90 10.74 33.17
C TYR A 119 -4.01 10.81 32.14
N VAL A 120 -3.72 10.50 30.88
CA VAL A 120 -4.72 10.51 29.79
C VAL A 120 -4.96 9.09 29.30
N THR A 121 -6.23 8.69 29.25
CA THR A 121 -6.68 7.34 28.87
C THR A 121 -8.01 7.37 28.12
N GLY A 122 -8.40 6.26 27.50
CA GLY A 122 -9.66 6.11 26.75
C GLY A 122 -9.46 6.01 25.24
N SER A 123 -10.28 6.72 24.46
CA SER A 123 -10.33 6.69 22.99
C SER A 123 -9.17 7.46 22.33
N ILE A 124 -7.94 7.06 22.63
CA ILE A 124 -6.69 7.60 22.08
C ILE A 124 -5.78 6.46 21.61
N PRO A 125 -4.83 6.71 20.67
CA PRO A 125 -3.95 5.66 20.14
C PRO A 125 -3.10 4.97 21.20
N THR A 126 -2.57 5.74 22.16
CA THR A 126 -1.73 5.22 23.25
C THR A 126 -1.98 6.01 24.54
N PRO A 127 -2.39 5.37 25.65
CA PRO A 127 -2.46 6.02 26.96
C PRO A 127 -1.12 6.68 27.33
N ALA A 128 -1.17 7.88 27.90
CA ALA A 128 0.01 8.70 28.13
C ALA A 128 0.00 9.41 29.49
N VAL A 129 1.20 9.58 30.06
CA VAL A 129 1.45 10.40 31.25
C VAL A 129 2.03 11.72 30.78
N LEU A 130 1.36 12.84 31.07
CA LEU A 130 1.79 14.17 30.63
C LEU A 130 2.23 15.01 31.83
N LYS A 131 3.36 15.70 31.69
CA LYS A 131 3.82 16.66 32.70
C LYS A 131 2.83 17.82 32.80
N TYR A 132 2.38 18.12 34.01
CA TYR A 132 1.44 19.22 34.25
C TYR A 132 2.08 20.57 33.98
N THR A 133 1.36 21.45 33.28
CA THR A 133 1.73 22.85 33.09
C THR A 133 0.62 23.75 33.67
N PRO A 134 0.95 24.86 34.37
CA PRO A 134 -0.05 25.78 34.87
C PRO A 134 -1.00 26.27 33.77
N GLY A 135 -2.31 26.22 34.02
CA GLY A 135 -3.34 26.64 33.05
C GLY A 135 -3.67 25.61 31.96
N MET A 136 -3.16 24.39 32.06
CA MET A 136 -3.43 23.32 31.09
C MET A 136 -4.92 22.95 31.05
N THR A 137 -5.52 22.99 29.85
CA THR A 137 -6.93 22.63 29.63
C THR A 137 -7.10 21.17 29.22
N VAL A 138 -8.31 20.65 29.37
CA VAL A 138 -8.70 19.32 28.85
C VAL A 138 -8.39 19.19 27.36
N LEU A 139 -8.68 20.23 26.56
CA LEU A 139 -8.36 20.24 25.13
C LEU A 139 -6.86 20.13 24.86
N GLN A 140 -6.02 20.90 25.56
CA GLN A 140 -4.57 20.84 25.39
C GLN A 140 -4.02 19.46 25.75
N ALA A 141 -4.49 18.86 26.85
CA ALA A 141 -4.11 17.51 27.25
C ALA A 141 -4.54 16.45 26.23
N ALA A 142 -5.77 16.57 25.71
CA ALA A 142 -6.29 15.67 24.69
C ALA A 142 -5.45 15.74 23.40
N LEU A 143 -5.12 16.95 22.92
CA LEU A 143 -4.30 17.15 21.72
C LEU A 143 -2.88 16.59 21.89
N LEU A 144 -2.24 16.83 23.04
CA LEU A 144 -0.91 16.28 23.35
C LEU A 144 -0.91 14.75 23.41
N ALA A 145 -2.00 14.15 23.88
CA ALA A 145 -2.20 12.70 23.88
C ALA A 145 -2.61 12.13 22.50
N GLY A 146 -2.69 12.98 21.45
CA GLY A 146 -3.03 12.56 20.09
C GLY A 146 -4.53 12.30 19.87
N ALA A 147 -5.40 12.74 20.77
CA ALA A 147 -6.84 12.74 20.54
C ALA A 147 -7.18 13.65 19.36
N GLY A 148 -7.97 13.15 18.39
CA GLY A 148 -8.34 13.90 17.20
C GLY A 148 -7.40 13.75 16.00
N ARG A 149 -6.32 12.96 16.09
CA ARG A 149 -5.49 12.59 14.91
C ARG A 149 -6.24 11.75 13.87
N GLY A 150 -7.50 11.40 14.12
CA GLY A 150 -8.42 10.78 13.16
C GLY A 150 -9.58 11.68 12.69
N THR A 151 -9.64 12.95 13.10
CA THR A 151 -10.80 13.84 12.86
C THR A 151 -10.48 15.14 12.13
N LEU A 152 -9.24 15.35 11.68
CA LEU A 152 -8.88 16.51 10.87
C LEU A 152 -9.42 16.31 9.44
N ALA A 153 -10.19 17.27 8.94
CA ALA A 153 -10.86 17.21 7.64
C ALA A 153 -9.90 16.94 6.46
N ASP A 154 -8.63 17.34 6.55
CA ASP A 154 -7.62 17.05 5.53
C ASP A 154 -7.29 15.55 5.45
N ASP A 155 -7.31 14.84 6.57
CA ASP A 155 -7.09 13.39 6.63
C ASP A 155 -8.24 12.61 5.97
N GLN A 156 -9.45 13.19 5.90
CA GLN A 156 -10.58 12.60 5.17
C GLN A 156 -10.40 12.65 3.64
N ALA A 157 -9.81 13.73 3.11
CA ALA A 157 -9.52 13.83 1.69
C ALA A 157 -8.45 12.83 1.25
N TYR A 158 -7.36 12.68 2.02
CA TYR A 158 -6.33 11.68 1.73
C TYR A 158 -6.84 10.24 1.88
N ARG A 159 -7.63 9.93 2.93
CA ARG A 159 -8.21 8.59 3.13
C ARG A 159 -9.24 8.19 2.06
N SER A 160 -10.11 9.11 1.65
CA SER A 160 -11.09 8.85 0.58
C SER A 160 -10.41 8.71 -0.79
N LEU A 161 -9.33 9.45 -1.04
CA LEU A 161 -8.51 9.32 -2.26
C LEU A 161 -7.81 7.96 -2.32
N ASP A 162 -7.25 7.49 -1.20
CA ASP A 162 -6.58 6.18 -1.13
C ASP A 162 -7.57 5.03 -1.33
N ILE A 163 -8.77 5.10 -0.74
CA ILE A 163 -9.83 4.10 -0.97
C ILE A 163 -10.28 4.09 -2.44
N THR A 164 -10.40 5.27 -3.07
CA THR A 164 -10.82 5.37 -4.48
C THR A 164 -9.76 4.79 -5.42
N ARG A 165 -8.48 5.09 -5.18
CA ARG A 165 -7.36 4.51 -5.93
C ARG A 165 -7.29 3.01 -5.77
N GLU A 166 -7.52 2.50 -4.56
CA GLU A 166 -7.48 1.07 -4.30
C GLU A 166 -8.66 0.34 -4.94
N ARG A 167 -9.86 0.93 -4.91
CA ARG A 167 -11.01 0.43 -5.67
C ARG A 167 -10.76 0.40 -7.18
N GLU A 168 -10.13 1.44 -7.72
CA GLU A 168 -9.78 1.47 -9.14
C GLU A 168 -8.74 0.40 -9.49
N ARG A 169 -7.76 0.16 -8.63
CA ARG A 169 -6.80 -0.94 -8.81
C ARG A 169 -7.47 -2.31 -8.80
N VAL A 170 -8.36 -2.56 -7.83
CA VAL A 170 -9.13 -3.81 -7.76
C VAL A 170 -9.97 -3.99 -9.02
N LYS A 171 -10.61 -2.92 -9.50
CA LYS A 171 -11.38 -2.95 -10.75
C LYS A 171 -10.50 -3.24 -11.97
N GLN A 172 -9.34 -2.60 -12.08
CA GLN A 172 -8.40 -2.87 -13.17
C GLN A 172 -7.89 -4.32 -13.14
N SER A 173 -7.61 -4.86 -11.95
CA SER A 173 -7.26 -6.26 -11.76
C SER A 173 -8.41 -7.19 -12.17
N SER A 174 -9.66 -6.88 -11.80
CA SER A 174 -10.82 -7.67 -12.22
C SER A 174 -11.02 -7.66 -13.73
N ASP A 175 -10.82 -6.50 -14.38
CA ASP A 175 -10.94 -6.37 -15.83
C ASP A 175 -9.85 -7.17 -16.56
N ARG A 176 -8.62 -7.16 -16.05
CA ARG A 176 -7.51 -7.98 -16.58
C ARG A 176 -7.78 -9.47 -16.41
N LEU A 177 -8.22 -9.88 -15.21
CA LEU A 177 -8.59 -11.26 -14.92
C LEU A 177 -9.71 -11.75 -15.84
N ALA A 178 -10.75 -10.94 -16.04
CA ALA A 178 -11.85 -11.28 -16.94
C ALA A 178 -11.38 -11.47 -18.39
N LYS A 179 -10.51 -10.58 -18.90
CA LYS A 179 -9.92 -10.71 -20.24
C LYS A 179 -9.05 -11.96 -20.36
N ALA A 180 -8.23 -12.25 -19.35
CA ALA A 180 -7.39 -13.44 -19.32
C ALA A 180 -8.22 -14.74 -19.30
N LEU A 181 -9.27 -14.79 -18.48
CA LEU A 181 -10.20 -15.92 -18.43
C LEU A 181 -10.94 -16.14 -19.75
N ALA A 182 -11.37 -15.06 -20.41
CA ALA A 182 -11.98 -15.13 -21.73
C ALA A 182 -11.02 -15.67 -22.79
N LEU A 183 -9.80 -15.12 -22.85
CA LEU A 183 -8.77 -15.58 -23.78
C LEU A 183 -8.40 -17.05 -23.55
N ARG A 184 -8.22 -17.45 -22.28
CA ARG A 184 -7.96 -18.84 -21.91
C ARG A 184 -9.04 -19.79 -22.40
N ALA A 185 -10.31 -19.41 -22.25
CA ALA A 185 -11.44 -20.24 -22.68
C ALA A 185 -11.41 -20.49 -24.19
N VAL A 186 -11.08 -19.46 -24.97
CA VAL A 186 -10.93 -19.56 -26.43
C VAL A 186 -9.72 -20.45 -26.78
N LEU A 187 -8.56 -20.23 -26.18
CA LEU A 187 -7.36 -21.02 -26.44
C LEU A 187 -7.53 -22.52 -26.11
N ILE A 188 -8.20 -22.85 -24.99
CA ILE A 188 -8.51 -24.23 -24.63
C ILE A 188 -9.52 -24.83 -25.61
N ALA A 189 -10.54 -24.06 -26.02
CA ALA A 189 -11.52 -24.52 -26.99
C ALA A 189 -10.85 -24.81 -28.34
N GLU A 190 -9.94 -23.96 -28.80
CA GLU A 190 -9.14 -24.20 -30.01
C GLU A 190 -8.27 -25.45 -29.90
N ARG A 191 -7.53 -25.60 -28.79
CA ARG A 191 -6.68 -26.77 -28.55
C ARG A 191 -7.49 -28.07 -28.59
N ASP A 192 -8.69 -28.06 -28.03
CA ASP A 192 -9.58 -29.22 -27.94
C ASP A 192 -10.47 -29.39 -29.20
N GLY A 193 -10.41 -28.47 -30.17
CA GLY A 193 -11.26 -28.46 -31.36
C GLY A 193 -12.75 -28.24 -31.09
N LYS A 194 -13.09 -27.54 -30.01
CA LYS A 194 -14.46 -27.25 -29.56
C LYS A 194 -14.83 -25.78 -29.77
N THR A 195 -16.12 -25.47 -29.71
CA THR A 195 -16.57 -24.08 -29.72
C THR A 195 -16.33 -23.42 -28.36
N PRO A 196 -15.89 -22.14 -28.33
CA PRO A 196 -15.70 -21.41 -27.07
C PRO A 196 -17.03 -21.29 -26.32
N SER A 197 -17.02 -21.68 -25.05
CA SER A 197 -18.15 -21.53 -24.13
C SER A 197 -17.75 -20.65 -22.95
N VAL A 198 -18.69 -19.89 -22.41
CA VAL A 198 -18.45 -18.98 -21.27
C VAL A 198 -18.18 -19.81 -20.01
N PRO A 199 -16.97 -19.74 -19.42
CA PRO A 199 -16.68 -20.44 -18.17
C PRO A 199 -17.41 -19.82 -16.98
N LEU A 200 -17.68 -20.63 -15.95
CA LEU A 200 -18.27 -20.17 -14.68
C LEU A 200 -17.41 -19.06 -14.03
N SER A 201 -16.08 -19.21 -14.03
CA SER A 201 -15.16 -18.21 -13.48
C SER A 201 -15.28 -16.84 -14.18
N LEU A 202 -15.43 -16.82 -15.50
CA LEU A 202 -15.65 -15.58 -16.25
C LEU A 202 -17.01 -14.94 -15.92
N SER A 203 -18.06 -15.76 -15.77
CA SER A 203 -19.39 -15.28 -15.40
C SER A 203 -19.43 -14.66 -14.00
N GLN A 204 -18.62 -15.16 -13.06
CA GLN A 204 -18.51 -14.63 -11.70
C GLN A 204 -17.84 -13.24 -11.68
N VAL A 205 -16.80 -13.04 -12.50
CA VAL A 205 -16.03 -11.77 -12.52
C VAL A 205 -16.71 -10.70 -13.37
N ALA A 206 -17.16 -11.05 -14.58
CA ALA A 206 -17.63 -10.08 -15.58
C ALA A 206 -19.16 -10.04 -15.78
N GLN A 207 -19.89 -11.02 -15.24
CA GLN A 207 -21.36 -11.11 -15.30
C GLN A 207 -21.93 -10.85 -16.72
N SER A 208 -22.48 -9.66 -16.95
CA SER A 208 -23.09 -9.25 -18.23
C SER A 208 -22.07 -9.03 -19.36
N GLN A 209 -20.81 -8.73 -19.04
CA GLN A 209 -19.74 -8.51 -20.02
C GLN A 209 -19.02 -9.81 -20.43
N ALA A 210 -19.34 -10.94 -19.80
CA ALA A 210 -18.66 -12.21 -20.06
C ALA A 210 -18.77 -12.65 -21.53
N SER A 211 -19.95 -12.52 -22.14
CA SER A 211 -20.18 -12.89 -23.55
C SER A 211 -19.47 -11.94 -24.52
N THR A 212 -19.41 -10.63 -24.20
CA THR A 212 -18.73 -9.64 -25.04
C THR A 212 -17.22 -9.84 -25.02
N LEU A 213 -16.64 -10.11 -23.85
CA LEU A 213 -15.21 -10.38 -23.71
C LEU A 213 -14.81 -11.68 -24.40
N LEU A 214 -15.64 -12.73 -24.30
CA LEU A 214 -15.41 -13.97 -25.03
C LEU A 214 -15.45 -13.74 -26.55
N ALA A 215 -16.42 -12.98 -27.05
CA ALA A 215 -16.51 -12.66 -28.47
C ALA A 215 -15.33 -11.80 -28.97
N GLU A 216 -14.83 -10.88 -28.15
CA GLU A 216 -13.64 -10.09 -28.46
C GLU A 216 -12.39 -10.99 -28.56
N ALA A 217 -12.20 -11.88 -27.59
CA ALA A 217 -11.11 -12.85 -27.60
C ALA A 217 -11.18 -13.79 -28.82
N SER A 218 -12.37 -14.31 -29.14
CA SER A 218 -12.58 -15.15 -30.33
C SER A 218 -12.24 -14.42 -31.61
N ARG A 219 -12.63 -13.15 -31.76
CA ARG A 219 -12.32 -12.35 -32.96
C ARG A 219 -10.82 -12.19 -33.19
N LEU A 220 -10.06 -11.95 -32.11
CA LEU A 220 -8.60 -11.82 -32.18
C LEU A 220 -7.98 -13.13 -32.66
N ARG A 221 -8.37 -14.25 -32.03
CA ARG A 221 -7.86 -15.57 -32.37
C ARG A 221 -8.27 -16.04 -33.76
N ASP A 222 -9.49 -15.75 -34.20
CA ASP A 222 -9.94 -16.04 -35.55
C ASP A 222 -9.06 -15.33 -36.60
N ALA A 223 -8.62 -14.10 -36.32
CA ALA A 223 -7.72 -13.37 -37.22
C ALA A 223 -6.34 -14.02 -37.29
N GLU A 224 -5.80 -14.49 -36.16
CA GLU A 224 -4.53 -15.23 -36.12
C GLU A 224 -4.62 -16.58 -36.85
N HIS A 225 -5.69 -17.33 -36.63
CA HIS A 225 -5.93 -18.60 -37.32
C HIS A 225 -6.08 -18.40 -38.83
N ARG A 226 -6.78 -17.34 -39.27
CA ARG A 226 -6.88 -17.01 -40.71
C ARG A 226 -5.52 -16.73 -41.31
N LYS A 227 -4.68 -15.95 -40.64
CA LYS A 227 -3.31 -15.66 -41.11
C LYS A 227 -2.52 -16.95 -41.35
N VAL A 228 -2.48 -17.85 -40.38
CA VAL A 228 -1.73 -19.12 -40.52
C VAL A 228 -2.36 -20.02 -41.59
N SER A 229 -3.69 -20.08 -41.64
CA SER A 229 -4.41 -20.84 -42.67
C SER A 229 -4.07 -20.34 -44.09
N GLU A 230 -3.99 -19.03 -44.29
CA GLU A 230 -3.58 -18.44 -45.57
C GLU A 230 -2.15 -18.80 -45.95
N GLU A 231 -1.21 -18.76 -44.99
CA GLU A 231 0.18 -19.20 -45.21
C GLU A 231 0.26 -20.68 -45.60
N VAL A 232 -0.47 -21.55 -44.91
CA VAL A 232 -0.53 -22.99 -45.23
C VAL A 232 -1.15 -23.22 -46.61
N ASN A 233 -2.25 -22.54 -46.93
CA ASN A 233 -2.91 -22.65 -48.23
C ASN A 233 -2.00 -22.18 -49.38
N ALA A 234 -1.18 -21.16 -49.16
CA ALA A 234 -0.19 -20.72 -50.13
C ALA A 234 0.87 -21.80 -50.40
N VAL A 235 1.37 -22.47 -49.36
CA VAL A 235 2.31 -23.59 -49.51
C VAL A 235 1.64 -24.81 -50.16
N ASP A 236 0.37 -25.08 -49.88
CA ASP A 236 -0.36 -26.16 -50.55
C ASP A 236 -0.56 -25.89 -52.05
N ALA A 237 -0.82 -24.64 -52.43
CA ALA A 237 -0.92 -24.25 -53.82
C ALA A 237 0.42 -24.42 -54.57
N THR A 238 1.55 -24.08 -53.94
CA THR A 238 2.88 -24.29 -54.54
C THR A 238 3.23 -25.77 -54.65
N LEU A 239 2.97 -26.55 -53.60
CA LEU A 239 3.14 -28.02 -53.62
C LEU A 239 2.33 -28.68 -54.71
N LYS A 240 1.08 -28.24 -54.92
CA LYS A 240 0.24 -28.74 -56.02
C LYS A 240 0.90 -28.47 -57.37
N GLY A 241 1.32 -27.23 -57.62
CA GLY A 241 2.00 -26.86 -58.86
C GLY A 241 3.29 -27.66 -59.11
N MET A 242 4.10 -27.86 -58.08
CA MET A 242 5.33 -28.68 -58.17
C MET A 242 5.03 -30.15 -58.46
N ASN A 243 3.96 -30.71 -57.88
CA ASN A 243 3.55 -32.09 -58.15
C ASN A 243 3.02 -32.28 -59.58
N ASP A 244 2.27 -31.29 -60.09
CA ASP A 244 1.81 -31.30 -61.48
C ASP A 244 3.01 -31.24 -62.45
N GLU A 245 4.01 -30.38 -62.17
CA GLU A 245 5.25 -30.32 -62.94
C GLU A 245 6.05 -31.63 -62.88
N LEU A 246 6.15 -32.24 -61.69
CA LEU A 246 6.81 -33.52 -61.50
C LEU A 246 6.14 -34.63 -62.35
N SER A 247 4.81 -34.64 -62.42
CA SER A 247 4.07 -35.57 -63.28
C SER A 247 4.43 -35.38 -64.75
N LEU A 248 4.44 -34.13 -65.23
CA LEU A 248 4.80 -33.81 -66.62
C LEU A 248 6.23 -34.23 -66.96
N MET A 249 7.18 -34.02 -66.03
CA MET A 249 8.57 -34.45 -66.21
C MET A 249 8.69 -35.97 -66.26
N ARG A 250 7.96 -36.70 -65.42
CA ARG A 250 7.93 -38.18 -65.42
C ARG A 250 7.37 -38.73 -66.74
N ASP A 251 6.32 -38.12 -67.27
CA ASP A 251 5.80 -38.46 -68.59
C ASP A 251 6.83 -38.20 -69.70
N ASN A 252 7.60 -37.10 -69.60
CA ASN A 252 8.67 -36.81 -70.53
C ASN A 252 9.81 -37.84 -70.47
N VAL A 253 10.17 -38.30 -69.27
CA VAL A 253 11.13 -39.38 -69.06
C VAL A 253 10.66 -40.67 -69.74
N ALA A 254 9.39 -41.05 -69.57
CA ALA A 254 8.82 -42.22 -70.24
C ALA A 254 8.90 -42.11 -71.76
N ARG A 255 8.42 -41.00 -72.34
CA ARG A 255 8.48 -40.77 -73.80
C ARG A 255 9.90 -40.75 -74.36
N THR A 256 10.85 -40.13 -73.64
CA THR A 256 12.26 -40.07 -74.05
C THR A 256 12.90 -41.45 -73.97
N SER A 257 12.56 -42.25 -72.95
CA SER A 257 13.01 -43.63 -72.82
C SER A 257 12.55 -44.49 -73.99
N ASP A 258 11.27 -44.38 -74.39
CA ASP A 258 10.73 -45.11 -75.54
C ASP A 258 11.44 -44.68 -76.84
N TRP A 259 11.72 -43.38 -76.99
CA TRP A 259 12.46 -42.87 -78.15
C TRP A 259 13.91 -43.39 -78.19
N ILE A 260 14.58 -43.46 -77.04
CA ILE A 260 15.92 -44.06 -76.91
C ILE A 260 15.89 -45.52 -77.37
N GLY A 261 14.90 -46.32 -76.95
CA GLY A 261 14.75 -47.71 -77.41
C GLY A 261 14.67 -47.82 -78.94
N ASN A 262 13.87 -46.95 -79.58
CA ASN A 262 13.80 -46.89 -81.05
C ASN A 262 15.13 -46.48 -81.72
N LEU A 263 15.89 -45.58 -81.09
CA LEU A 263 17.22 -45.20 -81.56
C LEU A 263 18.24 -46.33 -81.39
N GLU A 264 18.19 -47.09 -80.30
CA GLU A 264 19.02 -48.27 -80.06
C GLU A 264 18.78 -49.34 -81.13
N ASP A 265 17.51 -49.66 -81.43
CA ASP A 265 17.13 -50.59 -82.49
C ASP A 265 17.65 -50.15 -83.87
N ARG A 266 17.56 -48.84 -84.16
CA ARG A 266 18.10 -48.24 -85.40
C ARG A 266 19.62 -48.36 -85.46
N VAL A 267 20.34 -48.03 -84.38
CA VAL A 267 21.80 -48.14 -84.32
C VAL A 267 22.23 -49.59 -84.51
N GLN A 268 21.56 -50.56 -83.88
CA GLN A 268 21.86 -52.00 -84.03
C GLN A 268 21.65 -52.46 -85.48
N SER A 269 20.55 -52.04 -86.11
CA SER A 269 20.26 -52.33 -87.51
C SER A 269 21.35 -51.77 -88.44
N LEU A 270 21.73 -50.50 -88.25
CA LEU A 270 22.79 -49.84 -89.02
C LEU A 270 24.17 -50.49 -88.79
N GLU A 271 24.47 -50.91 -87.55
CA GLU A 271 25.72 -51.60 -87.23
C GLU A 271 25.85 -52.92 -88.01
N SER A 272 24.75 -53.67 -88.15
CA SER A 272 24.74 -54.90 -88.96
C SER A 272 25.03 -54.62 -90.44
N MET A 273 24.58 -53.48 -90.98
CA MET A 273 24.85 -53.07 -92.37
C MET A 273 26.28 -52.57 -92.54
N PHE A 274 26.80 -51.82 -91.56
CA PHE A 274 28.19 -51.36 -91.52
C PHE A 274 29.18 -52.52 -91.49
N LYS A 275 28.93 -53.55 -90.66
CA LYS A 275 29.75 -54.79 -90.61
C LYS A 275 29.79 -55.54 -91.94
N ARG A 276 28.72 -55.44 -92.74
CA ARG A 276 28.63 -56.00 -94.10
C ARG A 276 29.25 -55.10 -95.18
N GLY A 277 29.78 -53.93 -94.82
CA GLY A 277 30.42 -52.98 -95.74
C GLY A 277 29.44 -52.09 -96.53
N ASN A 278 28.14 -52.15 -96.24
CA ASN A 278 27.09 -51.50 -97.04
C ASN A 278 26.62 -50.14 -96.48
N LEU A 279 27.35 -49.55 -95.52
CA LEU A 279 26.99 -48.29 -94.89
C LEU A 279 28.23 -47.39 -94.71
N SER A 280 28.06 -46.08 -94.87
CA SER A 280 29.12 -45.09 -94.59
C SER A 280 29.36 -44.93 -93.09
N SER A 281 30.63 -44.76 -92.70
CA SER A 281 31.01 -44.43 -91.32
C SER A 281 30.30 -43.19 -90.79
N LEU A 282 30.06 -42.18 -91.66
CA LEU A 282 29.36 -40.95 -91.26
C LEU A 282 27.95 -41.25 -90.75
N THR A 283 27.17 -42.06 -91.46
CA THR A 283 25.79 -42.42 -91.06
C THR A 283 25.75 -43.23 -89.77
N MET A 284 26.78 -44.04 -89.53
CA MET A 284 26.91 -44.77 -88.26
C MET A 284 27.23 -43.83 -87.10
N TYR A 285 28.17 -42.90 -87.29
CA TYR A 285 28.53 -41.91 -86.26
C TYR A 285 27.39 -40.95 -85.93
N THR A 286 26.63 -40.48 -86.93
CA THR A 286 25.47 -39.63 -86.69
C THR A 286 24.40 -40.35 -85.88
N ALA A 287 24.08 -41.60 -86.23
CA ALA A 287 23.10 -42.39 -85.48
C ALA A 287 23.55 -42.66 -84.02
N ARG A 288 24.84 -42.92 -83.79
CA ARG A 288 25.40 -43.03 -82.43
C ARG A 288 25.33 -41.72 -81.65
N ASN A 289 25.67 -40.60 -82.29
CA ASN A 289 25.59 -39.29 -81.66
C ASN A 289 24.15 -38.93 -81.29
N ASP A 290 23.17 -39.22 -82.17
CA ASP A 290 21.75 -39.01 -81.87
C ASP A 290 21.31 -39.78 -80.62
N LEU A 291 21.74 -41.04 -80.48
CA LEU A 291 21.48 -41.87 -79.31
C LEU A 291 22.10 -41.27 -78.05
N VAL A 292 23.38 -40.88 -78.09
CA VAL A 292 24.08 -40.26 -76.96
C VAL A 292 23.39 -38.96 -76.53
N SER A 293 23.01 -38.10 -77.49
CA SER A 293 22.28 -36.86 -77.19
C SER A 293 20.86 -37.10 -76.66
N ALA A 294 20.22 -38.22 -76.98
CA ALA A 294 18.94 -38.60 -76.39
C ALA A 294 19.13 -39.10 -74.94
N GLN A 295 20.15 -39.92 -74.70
CA GLN A 295 20.54 -40.39 -73.37
C GLN A 295 20.92 -39.23 -72.43
N GLU A 296 21.67 -38.25 -72.92
CA GLU A 296 22.02 -37.04 -72.15
C GLU A 296 20.77 -36.26 -71.72
N ARG A 297 19.81 -36.04 -72.64
CA ARG A 297 18.52 -35.40 -72.33
C ARG A 297 17.71 -36.18 -71.28
N LEU A 298 17.75 -37.51 -71.32
CA LEU A 298 17.12 -38.35 -70.29
C LEU A 298 17.79 -38.16 -68.93
N HIS A 299 19.12 -38.09 -68.89
CA HIS A 299 19.86 -37.85 -67.65
C HIS A 299 19.60 -36.46 -67.09
N ASP A 300 19.56 -35.41 -67.93
CA ASP A 300 19.25 -34.05 -67.52
C ASP A 300 17.82 -33.93 -66.94
N THR A 301 16.84 -34.56 -67.59
CA THR A 301 15.45 -34.57 -67.08
C THR A 301 15.33 -35.32 -65.77
N LYS A 302 16.02 -36.45 -65.60
CA LYS A 302 16.10 -37.16 -64.31
C LYS A 302 16.77 -36.32 -63.22
N ALA A 303 17.82 -35.57 -63.55
CA ALA A 303 18.48 -34.66 -62.60
C ALA A 303 17.55 -33.49 -62.20
N ASN A 304 16.76 -32.97 -63.14
CA ASN A 304 15.72 -31.97 -62.84
C ASN A 304 14.64 -32.53 -61.92
N ILE A 305 14.15 -33.75 -62.18
CA ILE A 305 13.19 -34.43 -61.29
C ILE A 305 13.75 -34.54 -59.87
N ALA A 306 15.01 -34.99 -59.72
CA ALA A 306 15.62 -35.11 -58.40
C ALA A 306 15.79 -33.76 -57.68
N ARG A 307 15.99 -32.66 -58.41
CA ARG A 307 15.97 -31.30 -57.85
C ARG A 307 14.57 -30.91 -57.38
N LEU A 308 13.56 -31.10 -58.24
CA LEU A 308 12.16 -30.77 -57.92
C LEU A 308 11.62 -31.60 -56.74
N GLU A 309 11.96 -32.88 -56.66
CA GLU A 309 11.58 -33.74 -55.53
C GLU A 309 12.19 -33.25 -54.21
N ARG A 310 13.43 -32.74 -54.23
CA ARG A 310 14.03 -32.10 -53.06
C ARG A 310 13.29 -30.82 -52.67
N ASP A 311 12.93 -29.99 -53.64
CA ASP A 311 12.22 -28.74 -53.41
C ASP A 311 10.80 -29.00 -52.83
N ILE A 312 10.11 -30.03 -53.33
CA ILE A 312 8.84 -30.52 -52.77
C ILE A 312 9.03 -30.97 -51.31
N ALA A 313 10.07 -31.76 -51.03
CA ALA A 313 10.35 -32.19 -49.66
C ALA A 313 10.64 -31.01 -48.73
N GLN A 314 11.36 -29.98 -49.22
CA GLN A 314 11.63 -28.75 -48.47
C GLN A 314 10.35 -27.95 -48.21
N ALA A 315 9.43 -27.86 -49.18
CA ALA A 315 8.14 -27.20 -49.01
C ALA A 315 7.22 -27.97 -48.03
N HIS A 316 7.25 -29.30 -48.01
CA HIS A 316 6.57 -30.08 -46.98
C HIS A 316 7.15 -29.85 -45.58
N ALA A 317 8.47 -29.77 -45.47
CA ALA A 317 9.14 -29.44 -44.21
C ALA A 317 8.78 -28.04 -43.72
N SER A 318 8.73 -27.04 -44.61
CA SER A 318 8.33 -25.67 -44.23
C SER A 318 6.87 -25.60 -43.77
N LYS A 319 5.93 -26.27 -44.47
CA LYS A 319 4.54 -26.41 -44.01
C LYS A 319 4.44 -27.05 -42.63
N THR A 320 5.19 -28.13 -42.41
CA THR A 320 5.21 -28.83 -41.12
C THR A 320 5.73 -27.92 -40.01
N GLN A 321 6.78 -27.16 -40.28
CA GLN A 321 7.33 -26.19 -39.33
C GLN A 321 6.33 -25.09 -38.98
N LEU A 322 5.56 -24.58 -39.94
CA LEU A 322 4.51 -23.59 -39.69
C LEU A 322 3.45 -24.12 -38.71
N LEU A 323 2.98 -25.36 -38.93
CA LEU A 323 2.00 -26.00 -38.05
C LEU A 323 2.56 -26.27 -36.66
N ILE A 324 3.80 -26.76 -36.56
CA ILE A 324 4.46 -26.97 -35.26
C ILE A 324 4.59 -25.64 -34.52
N ASN A 325 5.05 -24.59 -35.19
CA ASN A 325 5.17 -23.26 -34.58
C ASN A 325 3.82 -22.73 -34.07
N GLU A 326 2.74 -22.93 -34.81
CA GLU A 326 1.40 -22.52 -34.41
C GLU A 326 0.90 -23.29 -33.17
N THR A 327 1.09 -24.61 -33.14
CA THR A 327 0.75 -25.42 -31.96
C THR A 327 1.58 -25.03 -30.73
N PHE A 328 2.87 -24.78 -30.91
CA PHE A 328 3.77 -24.35 -29.84
C PHE A 328 3.40 -22.96 -29.31
N GLN A 329 3.13 -22.00 -30.19
CA GLN A 329 2.71 -20.65 -29.80
C GLN A 329 1.38 -20.67 -29.04
N ARG A 330 0.42 -21.52 -29.44
CA ARG A 330 -0.84 -21.67 -28.69
C ARG A 330 -0.59 -22.24 -27.29
N GLU A 331 0.23 -23.28 -27.16
CA GLU A 331 0.51 -23.88 -25.85
C GLU A 331 1.25 -22.89 -24.94
N GLN A 332 2.21 -22.14 -25.49
CA GLN A 332 2.89 -21.07 -24.77
C GLN A 332 1.90 -19.98 -24.33
N ALA A 333 0.99 -19.55 -25.21
CA ALA A 333 -0.02 -18.56 -24.87
C ALA A 333 -0.97 -19.04 -23.76
N ILE A 334 -1.31 -20.34 -23.71
CA ILE A 334 -2.09 -20.91 -22.61
C ILE A 334 -1.33 -20.78 -21.28
N GLN A 335 -0.05 -21.13 -21.27
CA GLN A 335 0.79 -21.02 -20.07
C GLN A 335 0.94 -19.57 -19.59
N ASP A 336 1.22 -18.65 -20.52
CA ASP A 336 1.35 -17.22 -20.20
C ASP A 336 0.04 -16.66 -19.61
N VAL A 337 -1.10 -17.04 -20.17
CA VAL A 337 -2.42 -16.62 -19.67
C VAL A 337 -2.73 -17.25 -18.31
N ASP A 338 -2.36 -18.50 -18.08
CA ASP A 338 -2.51 -19.18 -16.78
C ASP A 338 -1.69 -18.49 -15.68
N ASP A 339 -0.46 -18.06 -15.99
CA ASP A 339 0.38 -17.32 -15.05
C ASP A 339 -0.19 -15.93 -14.75
N VAL A 340 -0.75 -15.25 -15.75
CA VAL A 340 -1.48 -13.98 -15.55
C VAL A 340 -2.70 -14.17 -14.64
N ILE A 341 -3.51 -15.22 -14.87
CA ILE A 341 -4.67 -15.52 -14.03
C ILE A 341 -4.22 -15.76 -12.59
N ARG A 342 -3.20 -16.61 -12.38
CA ARG A 342 -2.67 -16.90 -11.05
C ARG A 342 -2.19 -15.63 -10.34
N GLN A 343 -1.48 -14.76 -11.05
CA GLN A 343 -0.98 -13.50 -10.49
C GLN A 343 -2.10 -12.52 -10.12
N GLU A 344 -3.14 -12.41 -10.95
CA GLU A 344 -4.29 -11.55 -10.68
C GLU A 344 -5.17 -12.11 -9.55
N GLU A 345 -5.35 -13.43 -9.43
CA GLU A 345 -6.02 -14.06 -8.28
C GLU A 345 -5.29 -13.79 -6.96
N ILE A 346 -3.95 -13.89 -6.96
CA ILE A 346 -3.13 -13.51 -5.79
C ILE A 346 -3.29 -12.01 -5.49
N THR A 347 -3.27 -11.17 -6.51
CA THR A 347 -3.45 -9.71 -6.35
C THR A 347 -4.82 -9.40 -5.74
N GLN A 348 -5.90 -10.00 -6.24
CA GLN A 348 -7.24 -9.78 -5.68
C GLN A 348 -7.38 -10.28 -4.24
N SER A 349 -6.84 -11.46 -3.92
CA SER A 349 -6.91 -11.99 -2.55
C SER A 349 -6.14 -11.11 -1.56
N THR A 350 -4.96 -10.62 -1.94
CA THR A 350 -4.16 -9.71 -1.11
C THR A 350 -4.81 -8.33 -0.98
N MET A 351 -5.36 -7.78 -2.06
CA MET A 351 -6.07 -6.48 -2.02
C MET A 351 -7.39 -6.56 -1.25
N GLY A 352 -8.09 -7.70 -1.27
CA GLY A 352 -9.27 -7.94 -0.44
C GLY A 352 -8.96 -7.81 1.06
N LEU A 353 -7.84 -8.39 1.51
CA LEU A 353 -7.37 -8.28 2.90
C LEU A 353 -7.00 -6.84 3.28
N LEU A 354 -6.35 -6.10 2.38
CA LEU A 354 -6.00 -4.70 2.60
C LEU A 354 -7.24 -3.81 2.64
N THR A 355 -8.17 -4.00 1.71
CA THR A 355 -9.43 -3.26 1.64
C THR A 355 -10.24 -3.48 2.92
N GLN A 356 -10.36 -4.72 3.40
CA GLN A 356 -11.07 -5.05 4.64
C GLN A 356 -10.43 -4.38 5.87
N ARG A 357 -9.09 -4.30 5.91
CA ARG A 357 -8.38 -3.56 6.98
C ARG A 357 -8.63 -2.05 6.89
N VAL A 358 -8.61 -1.47 5.69
CA VAL A 358 -8.84 -0.04 5.47
C VAL A 358 -10.29 0.35 5.81
N THR A 359 -11.28 -0.46 5.42
CA THR A 359 -12.69 -0.23 5.76
C THR A 359 -12.94 -0.34 7.26
N ALA A 360 -12.32 -1.31 7.94
CA ALA A 360 -12.45 -1.46 9.40
C ALA A 360 -11.87 -0.27 10.19
N ILE A 361 -10.88 0.43 9.64
CA ILE A 361 -10.34 1.67 10.22
C ILE A 361 -11.23 2.89 9.90
N GLY A 362 -11.97 2.85 8.78
CA GLY A 362 -12.82 3.95 8.29
C GLY A 362 -14.20 4.08 8.94
N GLU A 363 -14.71 3.06 9.63
CA GLU A 363 -16.08 3.04 10.19
C GLU A 363 -16.22 3.60 11.62
N ALA A 364 -15.17 4.16 12.23
CA ALA A 364 -15.29 4.76 13.56
C ALA A 364 -16.21 6.01 13.51
N PRO A 365 -17.35 6.03 14.23
CA PRO A 365 -18.31 7.13 14.16
C PRO A 365 -17.69 8.45 14.66
N ILE A 366 -17.86 9.50 13.87
CA ILE A 366 -17.40 10.86 14.16
C ILE A 366 -18.39 11.51 15.13
N GLY A 367 -18.21 11.25 16.42
CA GLY A 367 -18.87 12.00 17.48
C GLY A 367 -17.88 12.89 18.20
N ARG A 368 -18.32 14.08 18.65
CA ARG A 368 -17.51 14.92 19.54
C ARG A 368 -17.12 14.08 20.77
N PRO A 369 -15.83 13.94 21.10
CA PRO A 369 -15.41 13.15 22.24
C PRO A 369 -16.03 13.73 23.52
N LYS A 370 -16.57 12.87 24.37
CA LYS A 370 -17.01 13.28 25.72
C LYS A 370 -15.83 13.10 26.67
N TYR A 371 -15.56 14.10 27.51
CA TYR A 371 -14.48 14.04 28.48
C TYR A 371 -15.03 13.76 29.88
N GLN A 372 -14.39 12.83 30.58
CA GLN A 372 -14.62 12.61 32.00
C GLN A 372 -13.33 12.85 32.76
N LEU A 373 -13.44 13.62 33.83
CA LEU A 373 -12.32 13.89 34.72
C LEU A 373 -12.51 13.13 36.03
N VAL A 374 -11.44 12.54 36.53
CA VAL A 374 -11.37 11.93 37.86
C VAL A 374 -10.29 12.63 38.67
N ARG A 375 -10.66 13.19 39.82
CA ARG A 375 -9.77 13.88 40.75
C ARG A 375 -9.87 13.30 42.13
N GLN A 376 -8.72 13.10 42.79
CA GLN A 376 -8.65 12.72 44.20
C GLN A 376 -8.91 13.94 45.08
N THR A 377 -9.93 13.90 45.93
CA THR A 377 -10.18 14.91 46.98
C THR A 377 -10.01 14.27 48.37
N ALA A 378 -10.04 15.07 49.44
CA ALA A 378 -9.93 14.59 50.82
C ALA A 378 -11.04 13.60 51.22
N GLU A 379 -12.15 13.55 50.47
CA GLU A 379 -13.30 12.65 50.67
C GLU A 379 -13.26 11.42 49.73
N GLY A 380 -12.21 11.29 48.90
CA GLY A 380 -12.04 10.20 47.93
C GLY A 380 -12.07 10.66 46.46
N PRO A 381 -12.03 9.72 45.49
CA PRO A 381 -12.05 10.07 44.07
C PRO A 381 -13.44 10.55 43.64
N LYS A 382 -13.51 11.78 43.11
CA LYS A 382 -14.73 12.36 42.53
C LYS A 382 -14.63 12.39 41.00
N GLN A 383 -15.69 11.95 40.33
CA GLN A 383 -15.77 11.91 38.87
C GLN A 383 -16.88 12.83 38.34
N TRP A 384 -16.60 13.60 37.29
CA TRP A 384 -17.59 14.43 36.60
C TRP A 384 -17.31 14.55 35.09
N SER A 385 -18.33 14.98 34.35
CA SER A 385 -18.20 15.31 32.92
C SER A 385 -17.51 16.66 32.78
N ALA A 386 -16.47 16.74 31.96
CA ALA A 386 -15.69 17.96 31.73
C ALA A 386 -15.89 18.48 30.30
N ASP A 387 -15.88 19.80 30.15
CA ASP A 387 -15.85 20.47 28.85
C ASP A 387 -14.40 20.73 28.41
N GLU A 388 -14.19 21.01 27.12
CA GLU A 388 -12.87 21.29 26.52
C GLU A 388 -12.08 22.41 27.23
N GLY A 389 -12.78 23.42 27.73
CA GLY A 389 -12.22 24.56 28.45
C GLY A 389 -11.95 24.32 29.94
N SER A 390 -12.24 23.12 30.47
CA SER A 390 -12.04 22.83 31.89
C SER A 390 -10.55 22.80 32.22
N ILE A 391 -10.16 23.45 33.32
CA ILE A 391 -8.77 23.52 33.79
C ILE A 391 -8.42 22.23 34.54
N LEU A 392 -7.29 21.63 34.18
CA LEU A 392 -6.74 20.46 34.85
C LEU A 392 -5.92 20.86 36.07
N GLN A 393 -5.89 19.96 37.06
CA GLN A 393 -5.06 20.05 38.24
C GLN A 393 -4.00 18.95 38.25
N PRO A 394 -2.89 19.14 39.00
CA PRO A 394 -1.90 18.10 39.21
C PRO A 394 -2.55 16.80 39.73
N GLY A 395 -2.20 15.66 39.15
CA GLY A 395 -2.74 14.35 39.55
C GLY A 395 -4.09 13.97 38.94
N ASP A 396 -4.68 14.81 38.07
CA ASP A 396 -5.95 14.49 37.41
C ASP A 396 -5.83 13.33 36.39
N ILE A 397 -6.87 12.50 36.32
CA ILE A 397 -7.03 11.47 35.29
C ILE A 397 -8.11 11.92 34.28
N LEU A 398 -7.68 12.16 33.04
CA LEU A 398 -8.55 12.49 31.92
C LEU A 398 -8.92 11.22 31.14
N LYS A 399 -10.21 10.88 31.16
CA LYS A 399 -10.78 9.78 30.38
C LYS A 399 -11.54 10.32 29.17
N ILE A 400 -11.05 10.00 27.98
CA ILE A 400 -11.68 10.38 26.72
C ILE A 400 -12.62 9.26 26.29
N ILE A 401 -13.91 9.53 26.28
CA ILE A 401 -14.93 8.58 25.84
C ILE A 401 -15.25 8.87 24.38
N GLY A 402 -14.81 7.97 23.50
CA GLY A 402 -15.33 7.87 22.15
C GLY A 402 -16.80 7.44 22.21
N VAL A 403 -17.64 7.96 21.34
CA VAL A 403 -19.07 7.60 21.33
C VAL A 403 -19.19 6.08 21.18
N PRO A 404 -19.90 5.37 22.08
CA PRO A 404 -20.09 3.94 21.93
C PRO A 404 -20.91 3.69 20.67
N SER A 405 -20.47 2.71 19.86
CA SER A 405 -21.30 2.08 18.84
C SER A 405 -22.58 1.58 19.53
N GLU A 406 -23.70 2.22 19.27
CA GLU A 406 -24.99 1.75 19.74
C GLU A 406 -25.22 0.40 19.06
N LYS A 407 -25.08 -0.68 19.82
CA LYS A 407 -25.40 -2.03 19.37
C LYS A 407 -26.84 -1.99 18.89
N LEU A 408 -27.03 -2.36 17.62
CA LEU A 408 -28.30 -2.71 17.01
C LEU A 408 -29.03 -3.66 17.97
N THR A 409 -29.94 -3.13 18.80
CA THR A 409 -30.84 -3.97 19.57
C THR A 409 -31.83 -4.56 18.57
N ASP A 410 -31.56 -5.82 18.28
CA ASP A 410 -32.49 -6.84 17.84
C ASP A 410 -33.92 -6.52 18.28
N ARG A 411 -34.74 -6.06 17.32
CA ARG A 411 -36.19 -6.12 17.39
C ARG A 411 -36.65 -7.03 16.27
N GLY A 412 -36.58 -8.33 16.52
CA GLY A 412 -37.60 -9.27 16.07
C GLY A 412 -38.61 -9.54 17.19
N PRO A 413 -39.69 -10.28 16.92
CA PRO A 413 -40.09 -10.88 15.64
C PRO A 413 -41.13 -10.08 14.85
#